data_AF-A0A9P0AUG8-F1
#
_entry.id   AF-A0A9P0AUG8-F1
#
_cell.length_a   1.000
_cell.length_b   1.000
_cell.length_c   1.000
_cell.angle_alpha   90.00
_cell.angle_beta   90.00
_cell.angle_gamma   90.00
#
_symmetry.space_group_name_H-M   'P 1'
#
loop_
_entity.id
_entity.type
_entity.pdbx_description
1 polymer ?
#
loop_
_entity_poly.entity_id
_entity_poly.type
_entity_poly.pdbx_seq_one_letter_code
_entity_poly.pdbx_strand_id
1 'polypeptide(L)'
;MSETCCCGCQTKLEEAKSIMCFFCKKYFLNSCVGLTVTDLKSIKTKRGLTWCCENCDNIGKEIIEMKSLITTLTKEVASLKNEKTNLPNLNNAIVEDIIQEINDREARKTNVLIFNIDETEMENRQDRINGEKTKIEEVFAALPIEINMNTKKFYRLGKFNNQAPKTRPIKVEINNVNIVQNILRSSRNLKNHESLKNIVIAADKTKRQQTHYKELKAELNNRISSGESNLTIKYRNGVPVIISEN
;
A
#
# COMPACT_ATOMS: atom_id res chain seq x y z
N MET A 1 -2.39 63.68 -43.66
CA MET A 1 -3.49 63.01 -42.92
C MET A 1 -3.62 61.62 -43.50
N SER A 2 -3.41 60.57 -42.72
CA SER A 2 -3.57 59.18 -43.19
C SER A 2 -5.05 58.92 -43.48
N GLU A 3 -5.36 58.50 -44.71
CA GLU A 3 -6.73 58.11 -45.06
C GLU A 3 -7.14 56.88 -44.26
N THR A 4 -8.30 56.95 -43.61
CA THR A 4 -8.83 55.83 -42.81
C THR A 4 -9.56 54.87 -43.75
N CYS A 5 -9.07 53.63 -43.86
CA CYS A 5 -9.62 52.59 -44.73
C CYS A 5 -10.36 51.50 -43.94
N CYS A 6 -11.28 50.83 -44.63
CA CYS A 6 -11.99 49.66 -44.13
C CYS A 6 -11.01 48.51 -43.85
N CYS A 7 -11.06 47.93 -42.65
CA CYS A 7 -10.21 46.80 -42.28
C CYS A 7 -10.54 45.52 -43.09
N GLY A 8 -11.76 45.40 -43.63
CA GLY A 8 -12.19 44.22 -44.40
C GLY A 8 -11.80 44.26 -45.89
N CYS A 9 -11.80 45.44 -46.51
CA CYS A 9 -11.60 45.58 -47.96
C CYS A 9 -10.59 46.65 -48.39
N GLN A 10 -9.97 47.36 -47.43
CA GLN A 10 -9.01 48.46 -47.63
C GLN A 10 -9.54 49.67 -48.42
N THR A 11 -10.83 49.72 -48.73
CA THR A 11 -11.48 50.87 -49.37
C THR A 11 -11.62 52.04 -48.38
N LYS A 12 -11.56 53.27 -48.91
CA LYS A 12 -11.76 54.51 -48.14
C LYS A 12 -13.11 54.51 -47.42
N LEU A 13 -13.13 54.97 -46.17
CA LEU A 13 -14.32 54.98 -45.34
C LEU A 13 -15.25 56.16 -45.67
N GLU A 14 -16.55 55.88 -45.69
CA GLU A 14 -17.62 56.87 -45.58
C GLU A 14 -18.23 56.80 -44.17
N GLU A 15 -18.26 57.92 -43.43
CA GLU A 15 -18.70 57.96 -42.03
C GLU A 15 -20.13 57.44 -41.81
N ALA A 16 -21.03 57.71 -42.75
CA ALA A 16 -22.41 57.25 -42.71
C ALA A 16 -22.56 55.73 -42.93
N LYS A 17 -21.58 55.08 -43.56
CA LYS A 17 -21.60 53.65 -43.90
C LYS A 17 -20.56 52.83 -43.12
N SER A 18 -19.86 53.45 -42.19
CA SER A 18 -18.83 52.78 -41.39
C SER A 18 -19.28 52.50 -39.96
N ILE A 19 -18.71 51.44 -39.39
CA ILE A 19 -18.84 51.04 -37.99
C ILE A 19 -17.47 50.72 -37.41
N MET A 20 -17.27 51.03 -36.14
CA MET A 20 -16.03 50.74 -35.42
C MET A 20 -16.26 49.52 -34.52
N CYS A 21 -15.37 48.53 -34.60
CA CYS A 21 -15.36 47.41 -33.66
C CYS A 21 -15.06 47.94 -32.25
N PHE A 22 -15.89 47.56 -31.28
CA PHE A 22 -15.75 48.00 -29.90
C PHE A 22 -14.41 47.58 -29.28
N PHE A 23 -13.88 46.41 -29.63
CA PHE A 23 -12.65 45.86 -29.04
C PHE A 23 -11.39 46.35 -29.75
N CYS A 24 -11.21 46.06 -31.04
CA CYS A 24 -9.96 46.39 -31.75
C CYS A 24 -9.90 47.83 -32.29
N LYS A 25 -10.99 48.60 -32.15
CA LYS A 25 -11.11 49.99 -32.63
C LYS A 25 -10.88 50.18 -34.14
N LYS A 26 -10.82 49.10 -34.91
CA LYS A 26 -10.74 49.14 -36.38
C LYS A 26 -12.12 49.44 -36.97
N TYR A 27 -12.12 50.12 -38.12
CA TYR A 27 -13.34 50.50 -38.83
C TYR A 27 -13.65 49.54 -39.98
N PHE A 28 -14.93 49.34 -40.23
CA PHE A 28 -15.46 48.45 -41.25
C PHE A 28 -16.60 49.15 -41.99
N LEU A 29 -16.69 48.93 -43.31
CA LEU A 29 -17.89 49.29 -44.07
C LEU A 29 -19.01 48.30 -43.75
N ASN A 30 -20.23 48.80 -43.65
CA ASN A 30 -21.41 48.00 -43.34
C ASN A 30 -21.62 46.84 -44.34
N SER A 31 -21.35 47.07 -45.61
CA SER A 31 -21.39 46.05 -46.66
C SER A 31 -20.38 44.92 -46.44
N CYS A 32 -19.21 45.21 -45.86
CA CYS A 32 -18.18 44.21 -45.57
C CYS A 32 -18.51 43.34 -44.35
N VAL A 33 -19.47 43.74 -43.53
CA VAL A 33 -19.82 43.04 -42.28
C VAL A 33 -21.31 42.68 -42.21
N GLY A 34 -22.01 42.74 -43.34
CA GLY A 34 -23.40 42.31 -43.46
C GLY A 34 -24.41 43.19 -42.71
N LEU A 35 -24.11 44.46 -42.47
CA LEU A 35 -25.01 45.40 -41.80
C LEU A 35 -25.69 46.34 -42.80
N THR A 36 -26.97 46.63 -42.57
CA THR A 36 -27.68 47.69 -43.30
C THR A 36 -27.40 49.06 -42.70
N VAL A 37 -27.73 50.13 -43.43
CA VAL A 37 -27.63 51.52 -42.90
C VAL A 37 -28.57 51.73 -41.70
N THR A 38 -29.70 51.03 -41.65
CA THR A 38 -30.64 51.07 -40.52
C THR A 38 -30.04 50.40 -39.29
N ASP A 39 -29.32 49.29 -39.44
CA ASP A 39 -28.59 48.63 -38.35
C ASP A 39 -27.52 49.56 -37.78
N LEU A 40 -26.76 50.24 -38.65
CA LEU A 40 -25.78 51.23 -38.21
C LEU A 40 -26.39 52.35 -37.38
N LYS A 41 -27.51 52.93 -37.85
CA LYS A 41 -28.22 53.99 -37.12
C LYS A 41 -28.66 53.50 -35.75
N SER A 42 -29.21 52.29 -35.69
CA SER A 42 -29.67 51.67 -34.44
C SER A 42 -28.52 51.43 -33.46
N ILE A 43 -27.38 50.90 -33.93
CA ILE A 43 -26.19 50.66 -33.10
C ILE A 43 -25.57 51.97 -32.61
N LYS A 44 -25.50 53.01 -33.46
CA LYS A 44 -24.91 54.31 -33.09
C LYS A 44 -25.77 55.12 -32.12
N THR A 45 -27.09 54.97 -32.17
CA THR A 45 -28.04 55.80 -31.39
C THR A 45 -28.51 55.13 -30.10
N LYS A 46 -28.60 53.80 -30.07
CA LYS A 46 -29.08 53.07 -28.89
C LYS A 46 -27.95 52.90 -27.87
N ARG A 47 -28.11 53.55 -26.72
CA ARG A 47 -27.18 53.41 -25.58
C ARG A 47 -27.08 51.94 -25.16
N GLY A 48 -25.85 51.45 -25.01
CA GLY A 48 -25.56 50.08 -24.57
C GLY A 48 -25.49 49.05 -25.70
N LEU A 49 -25.78 49.43 -26.94
CA LEU A 49 -25.57 48.57 -28.10
C LEU A 49 -24.16 48.78 -28.65
N THR A 50 -23.36 47.73 -28.70
CA THR A 50 -22.01 47.74 -29.28
C THR A 50 -21.89 46.68 -30.36
N TRP A 51 -20.97 46.89 -31.30
CA TRP A 51 -20.68 45.92 -32.34
C TRP A 51 -19.21 45.47 -32.25
N CYS A 52 -18.97 44.19 -32.45
CA CYS A 52 -17.64 43.60 -32.55
C CYS A 52 -17.44 42.96 -33.93
N CYS A 53 -16.21 42.99 -34.43
CA CYS A 53 -15.88 42.24 -35.64
C CYS A 53 -15.70 40.75 -35.33
N GLU A 54 -15.88 39.91 -36.34
CA GLU A 54 -15.77 38.44 -36.25
C GLU A 54 -14.44 37.98 -35.64
N ASN A 55 -13.32 38.62 -35.98
CA ASN A 55 -12.02 38.29 -35.39
C ASN A 55 -11.99 38.52 -33.87
N CYS A 56 -12.57 39.63 -33.39
CA CYS A 56 -12.64 39.89 -31.95
C CYS A 56 -13.64 38.97 -31.24
N ASP A 57 -14.73 38.59 -31.92
CA ASP A 57 -15.68 37.60 -31.41
C ASP A 57 -15.04 36.22 -31.23
N ASN A 58 -14.29 35.75 -32.24
CA ASN A 58 -13.58 34.47 -32.19
C ASN A 58 -12.48 34.46 -31.11
N ILE A 59 -11.67 35.51 -31.01
CA ILE A 59 -10.70 35.65 -29.90
C ILE A 59 -11.42 35.60 -28.54
N GLY A 60 -12.61 36.22 -28.43
CA GLY A 60 -13.42 36.16 -27.21
C GLY A 60 -13.83 34.73 -26.85
N LYS A 61 -14.24 33.92 -27.84
CA LYS A 61 -14.59 32.50 -27.65
C LYS A 61 -13.38 31.67 -27.20
N GLU A 62 -12.23 31.85 -27.85
CA GLU A 62 -10.98 31.17 -27.48
C GLU A 62 -10.54 31.52 -26.05
N ILE A 63 -10.69 32.79 -25.63
CA ILE A 63 -10.38 33.21 -24.25
C ILE A 63 -11.29 32.51 -23.23
N ILE A 64 -12.59 32.37 -23.54
CA ILE A 64 -13.54 31.67 -22.67
C ILE A 64 -13.16 30.19 -22.54
N GLU A 65 -12.81 29.54 -23.65
CA GLU A 65 -12.38 28.15 -23.67
C GLU A 65 -11.07 27.94 -22.89
N MET A 66 -10.05 28.78 -23.13
CA MET A 66 -8.80 28.74 -22.38
C MET A 66 -9.02 28.94 -20.88
N LYS A 67 -9.90 29.88 -20.48
CA LYS A 67 -10.24 30.10 -19.07
C LYS A 67 -10.92 28.87 -18.46
N SER A 68 -11.78 28.18 -19.20
CA SER A 68 -12.39 26.92 -18.78
C SER A 68 -11.31 25.85 -18.54
N LEU A 69 -10.40 25.68 -19.49
CA LEU A 69 -9.30 24.72 -19.38
C LEU A 69 -8.39 25.01 -18.19
N ILE A 70 -8.00 26.27 -17.98
CA ILE A 70 -7.20 26.69 -16.82
C ILE A 70 -7.92 26.35 -15.52
N THR A 71 -9.23 26.59 -15.45
CA THR A 71 -10.05 26.29 -14.27
C THR A 71 -10.10 24.78 -13.99
N THR A 72 -10.20 23.95 -15.03
CA THR A 72 -10.17 22.49 -14.90
C THR A 72 -8.80 22.01 -14.44
N LEU A 73 -7.72 22.45 -15.09
CA LEU A 73 -6.35 22.07 -14.72
C LEU A 73 -6.00 22.50 -13.29
N THR A 74 -6.45 23.68 -12.85
CA THR A 74 -6.23 24.12 -11.46
C THR A 74 -6.97 23.24 -10.45
N LYS A 75 -8.18 22.77 -10.78
CA LYS A 75 -8.90 21.79 -9.95
C LYS A 75 -8.19 20.45 -9.90
N GLU A 76 -7.73 19.92 -11.04
CA GLU A 76 -6.99 18.66 -11.10
C GLU A 76 -5.68 18.73 -10.30
N VAL A 77 -4.92 19.83 -10.43
CA VAL A 77 -3.71 20.06 -9.64
C VAL A 77 -4.01 20.13 -8.14
N ALA A 78 -5.13 20.75 -7.74
CA ALA A 78 -5.53 20.79 -6.34
C ALA A 78 -5.88 19.39 -5.81
N SER A 79 -6.62 18.59 -6.57
CA SER A 79 -6.92 17.19 -6.23
C SER A 79 -5.66 16.35 -6.09
N LEU A 80 -4.74 16.43 -7.06
CA LEU A 80 -3.47 15.69 -7.03
C LEU A 80 -2.58 16.10 -5.84
N LYS A 81 -2.56 17.38 -5.48
CA LYS A 81 -1.82 17.85 -4.30
C LYS A 81 -2.42 17.30 -3.01
N ASN A 82 -3.74 17.26 -2.89
CA ASN A 82 -4.42 16.68 -1.73
C ASN A 82 -4.23 15.16 -1.64
N GLU A 83 -4.22 14.43 -2.76
CA GLU A 83 -3.88 13.01 -2.78
C GLU A 83 -2.44 12.77 -2.34
N LYS A 84 -1.49 13.61 -2.78
CA LYS A 84 -0.08 13.52 -2.37
C LYS A 84 0.10 13.75 -0.86
N THR A 85 -0.70 14.60 -0.23
CA THR A 85 -0.66 14.78 1.24
C THR A 85 -1.26 13.61 2.01
N ASN A 86 -2.12 12.82 1.37
CA ASN A 86 -2.77 11.65 1.95
C ASN A 86 -1.99 10.35 1.71
N LEU A 87 -0.98 10.34 0.83
CA LEU A 87 -0.03 9.25 0.79
C LEU A 87 0.76 9.27 2.11
N PRO A 88 0.79 8.16 2.87
CA PRO A 88 1.72 8.06 3.98
C PRO A 88 3.10 8.35 3.40
N ASN A 89 3.75 9.39 3.92
CA ASN A 89 5.09 9.78 3.51
C ASN A 89 5.97 8.56 3.84
N LEU A 90 6.19 7.70 2.85
CA LEU A 90 6.91 6.44 3.00
C LEU A 90 8.36 6.84 3.21
N ASN A 91 8.67 7.21 4.45
CA ASN A 91 9.99 7.63 4.80
C ASN A 91 10.91 6.41 4.64
N ASN A 92 12.18 6.66 4.35
CA ASN A 92 13.16 5.60 4.15
C ASN A 92 13.20 4.63 5.35
N ALA A 93 12.90 5.10 6.56
CA ALA A 93 12.83 4.26 7.75
C ALA A 93 11.74 3.17 7.68
N ILE A 94 10.54 3.49 7.17
CA ILE A 94 9.47 2.49 6.97
C ILE A 94 9.89 1.48 5.90
N VAL A 95 10.51 1.94 4.81
CA VAL A 95 10.99 1.06 3.74
C VAL A 95 12.05 0.09 4.27
N GLU A 96 13.03 0.60 5.00
CA GLU A 96 14.08 -0.21 5.64
C GLU A 96 13.50 -1.21 6.64
N ASP A 97 12.54 -0.80 7.48
CA ASP A 97 11.86 -1.71 8.42
C ASP A 97 11.09 -2.85 7.71
N ILE A 98 10.46 -2.56 6.56
CA ILE A 98 9.81 -3.57 5.73
C ILE A 98 10.83 -4.53 5.13
N ILE A 99 11.93 -4.02 4.57
CA ILE A 99 13.00 -4.84 3.97
C ILE A 99 13.65 -5.72 5.04
N GLN A 100 13.93 -5.16 6.22
CA GLN A 100 14.50 -5.90 7.34
C GLN A 100 13.54 -7.01 7.81
N GLU A 101 12.24 -6.75 7.89
CA GLU A 101 11.24 -7.76 8.25
C GLU A 101 11.16 -8.88 7.19
N ILE A 102 11.25 -8.56 5.90
CA ILE A 102 11.26 -9.57 4.83
C ILE A 102 12.49 -10.47 4.97
N ASN A 103 13.67 -9.87 5.14
CA ASN A 103 14.91 -10.61 5.31
C ASN A 103 14.91 -11.48 6.58
N ASP A 104 14.39 -10.97 7.71
CA ASP A 104 14.31 -11.73 8.96
C ASP A 104 13.31 -12.90 8.84
N ARG A 105 12.18 -12.73 8.13
CA ARG A 105 11.26 -13.84 7.81
C ARG A 105 11.91 -14.91 6.94
N GLU A 106 12.65 -14.48 5.92
CA GLU A 106 13.34 -15.36 4.98
C GLU A 106 14.48 -16.15 5.66
N ALA A 107 15.19 -15.55 6.61
CA ALA A 107 16.18 -16.25 7.42
C ALA A 107 15.56 -17.23 8.44
N ARG A 108 14.32 -16.97 8.88
CA ARG A 108 13.65 -17.78 9.91
C ARG A 108 12.80 -18.93 9.38
N LYS A 109 12.34 -18.88 8.12
CA LYS A 109 11.45 -19.92 7.54
C LYS A 109 12.07 -21.32 7.47
N THR A 110 13.39 -21.43 7.60
CA THR A 110 14.14 -22.70 7.64
C THR A 110 14.42 -23.18 9.07
N ASN A 111 13.85 -22.54 10.08
CA ASN A 111 14.06 -22.86 11.48
C ASN A 111 12.76 -23.40 12.12
N VAL A 112 12.94 -24.26 13.12
CA VAL A 112 11.86 -24.71 13.99
C VAL A 112 12.21 -24.45 15.44
N LEU A 113 11.18 -24.14 16.24
CA LEU A 113 11.27 -24.01 17.68
C LEU A 113 10.60 -25.20 18.34
N ILE A 114 11.29 -25.83 19.27
CA ILE A 114 10.78 -26.95 20.05
C ILE A 114 10.66 -26.53 21.51
N PHE A 115 9.45 -26.64 22.05
CA PHE A 115 9.10 -26.26 23.41
C PHE A 115 8.90 -27.49 24.30
N ASN A 116 9.08 -27.29 25.60
CA ASN A 116 8.84 -28.30 26.64
C ASN A 116 9.74 -29.54 26.51
N ILE A 117 10.97 -29.36 26.03
CA ILE A 117 12.03 -30.36 26.20
C ILE A 117 12.76 -30.04 27.50
N ASP A 118 12.90 -31.02 28.40
CA ASP A 118 13.61 -30.83 29.65
C ASP A 118 15.07 -30.43 29.42
N GLU A 119 15.61 -29.55 30.27
CA GLU A 119 17.01 -29.15 30.17
C GLU A 119 17.93 -30.34 30.45
N THR A 120 19.06 -30.39 29.75
CA THR A 120 20.09 -31.39 30.00
C THR A 120 21.07 -30.86 31.03
N GLU A 121 21.04 -31.43 32.23
CA GLU A 121 21.96 -31.11 33.32
C GLU A 121 23.17 -32.04 33.23
N MET A 122 24.26 -31.55 32.62
CA MET A 122 25.54 -32.24 32.53
C MET A 122 26.67 -31.26 32.87
N GLU A 123 27.68 -31.75 33.57
CA GLU A 123 28.84 -30.94 34.00
C GLU A 123 29.64 -30.41 32.81
N ASN A 124 29.85 -31.25 31.79
CA ASN A 124 30.58 -30.89 30.59
C ASN A 124 29.65 -30.30 29.52
N ARG A 125 30.12 -29.23 28.87
CA ARG A 125 29.45 -28.61 27.72
C ARG A 125 29.19 -29.60 26.58
N GLN A 126 30.16 -30.46 26.25
CA GLN A 126 30.02 -31.38 25.12
C GLN A 126 28.94 -32.44 25.40
N ASP A 127 28.92 -33.00 26.60
CA ASP A 127 27.92 -33.98 27.00
C ASP A 127 26.52 -33.37 27.07
N ARG A 128 26.42 -32.11 27.51
CA ARG A 128 25.17 -31.36 27.42
C ARG A 128 24.69 -31.21 25.98
N ILE A 129 25.57 -30.84 25.05
CA ILE A 129 25.20 -30.72 23.62
C ILE A 129 24.76 -32.07 23.05
N ASN A 130 25.45 -33.15 23.41
CA ASN A 130 25.11 -34.50 22.96
C ASN A 130 23.75 -34.95 23.50
N GLY A 131 23.47 -34.75 24.80
CA GLY A 131 22.16 -35.09 25.38
C GLY A 131 21.01 -34.26 24.79
N GLU A 132 21.24 -32.97 24.53
CA GLU A 132 20.26 -32.13 23.82
C GLU A 132 20.01 -32.65 22.39
N LYS A 133 21.06 -33.06 21.69
CA LYS A 133 20.95 -33.65 20.34
C LYS A 133 20.12 -34.92 20.35
N THR A 134 20.38 -35.83 21.29
CA THR A 134 19.62 -37.09 21.43
C THR A 134 18.14 -36.82 21.64
N LYS A 135 17.78 -35.89 22.53
CA LYS A 135 16.38 -35.47 22.75
C LYS A 135 15.72 -34.92 21.48
N ILE A 136 16.44 -34.13 20.69
CA ILE A 136 15.92 -33.60 19.42
C ILE A 136 15.72 -34.73 18.39
N GLU A 137 16.67 -35.67 18.32
CA GLU A 137 16.57 -36.84 17.43
C GLU A 137 15.38 -37.73 17.80
N GLU A 138 15.12 -37.96 19.09
CA GLU A 138 13.92 -38.68 19.57
C GLU A 138 12.62 -37.99 19.13
N VAL A 139 12.55 -36.65 19.27
CA VAL A 139 11.38 -35.88 18.81
C VAL A 139 11.18 -36.00 17.30
N PHE A 140 12.25 -35.94 16.52
CA PHE A 140 12.16 -36.05 15.07
C PHE A 140 11.89 -37.47 14.58
N ALA A 141 12.38 -38.50 15.29
CA ALA A 141 12.09 -39.91 14.98
C ALA A 141 10.59 -40.26 15.13
N ALA A 142 9.87 -39.53 16.00
CA ALA A 142 8.42 -39.65 16.13
C ALA A 142 7.64 -39.01 14.96
N LEU A 143 8.32 -38.30 14.06
CA LEU A 143 7.72 -37.73 12.86
C LEU A 143 8.05 -38.61 11.65
N PRO A 144 7.16 -38.72 10.65
CA PRO A 144 7.43 -39.45 9.40
C PRO A 144 8.36 -38.66 8.47
N ILE A 145 9.51 -38.20 8.99
CA ILE A 145 10.46 -37.31 8.32
C ILE A 145 11.87 -37.66 8.77
N GLU A 146 12.76 -37.93 7.82
CA GLU A 146 14.18 -38.16 8.11
C GLU A 146 14.94 -36.83 8.21
N ILE A 147 15.66 -36.63 9.32
CA ILE A 147 16.46 -35.43 9.58
C ILE A 147 17.82 -35.85 10.11
N ASN A 148 18.89 -35.57 9.35
CA ASN A 148 20.26 -35.78 9.82
C ASN A 148 20.73 -34.61 10.70
N MET A 149 20.62 -34.77 12.02
CA MET A 149 21.01 -33.77 13.01
C MET A 149 22.51 -33.49 13.07
N ASN A 150 23.39 -34.35 12.54
CA ASN A 150 24.84 -34.08 12.48
C ASN A 150 25.19 -32.84 11.65
N THR A 151 24.30 -32.46 10.73
CA THR A 151 24.51 -31.32 9.81
C THR A 151 23.77 -30.06 10.25
N LYS A 152 23.05 -30.10 11.37
CA LYS A 152 22.13 -29.03 11.79
C LYS A 152 22.67 -28.30 13.00
N LYS A 153 22.47 -26.99 13.03
CA LYS A 153 22.77 -26.16 14.20
C LYS A 153 21.55 -26.12 15.10
N PHE A 154 21.78 -26.19 16.40
CA PHE A 154 20.71 -26.02 17.39
C PHE A 154 21.25 -25.38 18.67
N TYR A 155 20.38 -24.66 19.38
CA TYR A 155 20.71 -24.02 20.66
C TYR A 155 19.43 -23.62 21.41
N ARG A 156 19.53 -23.54 22.74
CA ARG A 156 18.45 -23.04 23.61
C ARG A 156 18.31 -21.52 23.47
N LEU A 157 17.08 -21.04 23.49
CA LEU A 157 16.75 -19.62 23.45
C LEU A 157 16.57 -19.05 24.87
N GLY A 158 17.19 -17.91 25.13
CA GLY A 158 17.08 -17.20 26.41
C GLY A 158 18.15 -17.58 27.44
N LYS A 159 18.24 -16.76 28.50
CA LYS A 159 19.17 -16.97 29.61
C LYS A 159 18.65 -18.10 30.50
N PHE A 160 19.55 -18.97 30.91
CA PHE A 160 19.26 -20.00 31.91
C PHE A 160 18.91 -19.34 33.25
N ASN A 161 17.89 -19.86 33.93
CA ASN A 161 17.44 -19.31 35.21
C ASN A 161 17.15 -20.45 36.21
N ASN A 162 18.05 -20.60 37.19
CA ASN A 162 17.90 -21.59 38.27
C ASN A 162 16.70 -21.34 39.19
N GLN A 163 16.20 -20.10 39.25
CA GLN A 163 15.16 -19.69 40.20
C GLN A 163 13.75 -19.86 39.64
N ALA A 164 13.61 -19.97 38.32
CA ALA A 164 12.32 -20.16 37.65
C ALA A 164 12.50 -21.22 36.55
N PRO A 165 12.19 -22.51 36.83
CA PRO A 165 12.52 -23.65 35.97
C PRO A 165 11.57 -23.77 34.77
N LYS A 166 11.41 -22.68 34.01
CA LYS A 166 10.76 -22.76 32.70
C LYS A 166 11.77 -23.31 31.71
N THR A 167 11.46 -24.47 31.15
CA THR A 167 12.24 -25.08 30.08
C THR A 167 12.39 -24.11 28.92
N ARG A 168 13.64 -23.78 28.57
CA ARG A 168 13.91 -22.87 27.46
C ARG A 168 13.62 -23.54 26.11
N PRO A 169 13.04 -22.85 25.13
CA PRO A 169 12.82 -23.42 23.80
C PRO A 169 14.15 -23.75 23.12
N ILE A 170 14.19 -24.82 22.32
CA ILE A 170 15.31 -25.13 21.43
C ILE A 170 14.99 -24.58 20.04
N LYS A 171 15.93 -23.82 19.46
CA LYS A 171 15.92 -23.49 18.04
C LYS A 171 16.76 -24.52 17.28
N VAL A 172 16.22 -25.03 16.16
CA VAL A 172 16.93 -25.91 15.23
C VAL A 172 16.91 -25.30 13.82
N GLU A 173 18.08 -25.18 13.21
CA GLU A 173 18.27 -24.65 11.86
C GLU A 173 18.30 -25.81 10.85
N ILE A 174 17.20 -25.99 10.11
CA ILE A 174 17.00 -27.13 9.19
C ILE A 174 17.60 -26.86 7.81
N ASN A 175 17.67 -25.59 7.40
CA ASN A 175 18.15 -25.13 6.09
C ASN A 175 17.33 -25.65 4.89
N ASN A 176 16.08 -26.05 5.11
CA ASN A 176 15.17 -26.47 4.04
C ASN A 176 13.72 -26.18 4.43
N VAL A 177 13.06 -25.31 3.66
CA VAL A 177 11.69 -24.86 3.94
C VAL A 177 10.66 -25.99 3.82
N ASN A 178 10.83 -26.90 2.85
CA ASN A 178 9.89 -28.01 2.64
C ASN A 178 9.92 -28.98 3.81
N ILE A 179 11.13 -29.29 4.33
CA ILE A 179 11.29 -30.12 5.51
C ILE A 179 10.63 -29.44 6.72
N VAL A 180 10.86 -28.13 6.93
CA VAL A 180 10.19 -27.38 8.01
C VAL A 180 8.66 -27.44 7.89
N GLN A 181 8.10 -27.24 6.71
CA GLN A 181 6.65 -27.34 6.49
C GLN A 181 6.12 -28.73 6.82
N ASN A 182 6.85 -29.79 6.44
CA ASN A 182 6.48 -31.16 6.78
C ASN A 182 6.56 -31.39 8.29
N ILE A 183 7.61 -30.91 8.97
CA ILE A 183 7.74 -30.99 10.43
C ILE A 183 6.53 -30.35 11.10
N LEU A 184 6.17 -29.11 10.71
CA LEU A 184 5.07 -28.36 11.30
C LEU A 184 3.70 -29.01 11.04
N ARG A 185 3.52 -29.66 9.88
CA ARG A 185 2.28 -30.41 9.56
C ARG A 185 2.16 -31.69 10.37
N SER A 186 3.28 -32.40 10.55
CA SER A 186 3.34 -33.69 11.25
C SER A 186 3.43 -33.54 12.76
N SER A 187 3.82 -32.37 13.30
CA SER A 187 4.03 -32.16 14.74
C SER A 187 2.79 -32.42 15.59
N ARG A 188 1.59 -32.33 15.03
CA ARG A 188 0.34 -32.72 15.70
C ARG A 188 0.32 -34.18 16.13
N ASN A 189 1.09 -35.05 15.46
CA ASN A 189 1.18 -36.47 15.76
C ASN A 189 1.96 -36.76 17.05
N LEU A 190 2.77 -35.80 17.55
CA LEU A 190 3.47 -35.94 18.82
C LEU A 190 2.51 -36.16 20.00
N LYS A 191 1.28 -35.66 19.89
CA LYS A 191 0.22 -35.88 20.89
C LYS A 191 -0.17 -37.35 21.06
N ASN A 192 0.13 -38.19 20.07
CA ASN A 192 -0.16 -39.63 20.10
C ASN A 192 0.97 -40.43 20.76
N HIS A 193 2.12 -39.81 21.06
CA HIS A 193 3.24 -40.45 21.75
C HIS A 193 3.20 -40.12 23.25
N GLU A 194 3.16 -41.14 24.10
CA GLU A 194 3.01 -40.99 25.54
C GLU A 194 4.10 -40.09 26.17
N SER A 195 5.36 -40.25 25.73
CA SER A 195 6.50 -39.47 26.22
C SER A 195 6.65 -38.08 25.58
N LEU A 196 6.02 -37.83 24.43
CA LEU A 196 6.22 -36.59 23.65
C LEU A 196 4.95 -35.72 23.57
N LYS A 197 3.83 -36.13 24.18
CA LYS A 197 2.53 -35.46 24.07
C LYS A 197 2.51 -34.00 24.51
N ASN A 198 3.45 -33.62 25.39
CA ASN A 198 3.58 -32.26 25.91
C ASN A 198 4.55 -31.39 25.09
N ILE A 199 5.29 -31.98 24.15
CA ILE A 199 6.24 -31.27 23.29
C ILE A 199 5.47 -30.55 22.19
N VAL A 200 5.85 -29.30 21.95
CA VAL A 200 5.25 -28.47 20.91
C VAL A 200 6.33 -28.02 19.95
N ILE A 201 6.11 -28.26 18.65
CA ILE A 201 6.95 -27.70 17.59
C ILE A 201 6.20 -26.55 16.92
N ALA A 202 6.85 -25.40 16.82
CA ALA A 202 6.30 -24.22 16.15
C ALA A 202 7.31 -23.58 15.19
N ALA A 203 6.80 -22.74 14.29
CA ALA A 203 7.64 -21.95 13.40
C ALA A 203 8.40 -20.85 14.18
N ASP A 204 9.64 -20.57 13.78
CA ASP A 204 10.40 -19.40 14.24
C ASP A 204 9.80 -18.14 13.58
N LYS A 205 8.99 -17.39 14.33
CA LYS A 205 8.32 -16.18 13.84
C LYS A 205 9.06 -14.93 14.28
N THR A 206 9.05 -13.89 13.44
CA THR A 206 9.57 -12.56 13.84
C THR A 206 8.73 -11.97 14.97
N LYS A 207 9.27 -10.97 15.67
CA LYS A 207 8.54 -10.27 16.73
C LYS A 207 7.25 -9.62 16.20
N ARG A 208 7.29 -9.04 14.99
CA ARG A 208 6.10 -8.47 14.33
C ARG A 208 5.04 -9.54 14.07
N GLN A 209 5.43 -10.72 13.56
CA GLN A 209 4.49 -11.83 13.36
C GLN A 209 3.90 -12.35 14.67
N GLN A 210 4.70 -12.44 15.73
CA GLN A 210 4.23 -12.87 17.06
C GLN A 210 3.23 -11.87 17.65
N THR A 211 3.55 -10.57 17.61
CA THR A 211 2.66 -9.50 18.09
C THR A 211 1.34 -9.48 17.32
N HIS A 212 1.40 -9.50 15.98
CA HIS A 212 0.21 -9.52 15.13
C HIS A 212 -0.69 -10.72 15.45
N TYR A 213 -0.12 -11.92 15.63
CA TYR A 213 -0.91 -13.09 16.01
C TYR A 213 -1.51 -12.98 17.43
N LYS A 214 -0.78 -12.37 18.38
CA LYS A 214 -1.27 -12.13 19.74
C LYS A 214 -2.45 -11.16 19.74
N GLU A 215 -2.36 -10.07 18.99
CA GLU A 215 -3.44 -9.11 18.78
C GLU A 215 -4.66 -9.76 18.14
N LEU A 216 -4.44 -10.55 17.08
CA LEU A 216 -5.52 -11.28 16.41
C LEU A 216 -6.21 -12.28 17.34
N LYS A 217 -5.46 -12.94 18.24
CA LYS A 217 -6.04 -13.85 19.23
C LYS A 217 -6.82 -13.10 20.32
N ALA A 218 -6.35 -11.92 20.74
CA ALA A 218 -7.09 -11.07 21.67
C ALA A 218 -8.42 -10.61 21.03
N GLU A 219 -8.37 -10.18 19.77
CA GLU A 219 -9.55 -9.78 19.01
C GLU A 219 -10.55 -10.94 18.85
N LEU A 220 -10.08 -12.13 18.48
CA LEU A 220 -10.93 -13.32 18.41
C LEU A 220 -11.66 -13.57 19.74
N ASN A 221 -10.93 -13.52 20.86
CA ASN A 221 -11.52 -13.73 22.18
C ASN A 221 -12.55 -12.65 22.53
N ASN A 222 -12.28 -11.38 22.21
CA ASN A 222 -13.22 -10.28 22.42
C ASN A 222 -14.52 -10.50 21.64
N ARG A 223 -14.43 -10.89 20.37
CA ARG A 223 -15.59 -11.19 19.52
C ARG A 223 -16.41 -12.36 20.06
N ILE A 224 -15.74 -13.44 20.48
CA ILE A 224 -16.40 -14.59 21.12
C ILE A 224 -17.11 -14.17 22.41
N SER A 225 -16.45 -13.37 23.26
CA SER A 225 -17.08 -12.85 24.48
C SER A 225 -18.22 -11.87 24.23
N SER A 226 -18.27 -11.25 23.05
CA SER A 226 -19.35 -10.35 22.61
C SER A 226 -20.54 -11.10 22.00
N GLY A 227 -20.50 -12.44 21.98
CA GLY A 227 -21.60 -13.29 21.53
C GLY A 227 -21.46 -13.80 20.09
N GLU A 228 -20.38 -13.47 19.38
CA GLU A 228 -20.13 -14.06 18.07
C GLU A 228 -19.68 -15.53 18.20
N SER A 229 -20.34 -16.44 17.49
CA SER A 229 -20.03 -17.87 17.47
C SER A 229 -19.30 -18.30 16.19
N ASN A 230 -18.73 -19.50 16.21
CA ASN A 230 -18.07 -20.14 15.06
C ASN A 230 -16.90 -19.33 14.48
N LEU A 231 -16.16 -18.57 15.29
CA LEU A 231 -14.98 -17.86 14.82
C LEU A 231 -13.70 -18.65 15.07
N THR A 232 -12.78 -18.63 14.11
CA THR A 232 -11.44 -19.23 14.26
C THR A 232 -10.39 -18.46 13.45
N ILE A 233 -9.11 -18.64 13.79
CA ILE A 233 -8.00 -18.09 13.01
C ILE A 233 -7.56 -19.12 11.98
N LYS A 234 -7.64 -18.78 10.69
CA LYS A 234 -7.03 -19.55 9.60
C LYS A 234 -6.00 -18.71 8.85
N TYR A 235 -5.08 -19.39 8.18
CA TYR A 235 -4.08 -18.74 7.34
C TYR A 235 -4.60 -18.67 5.90
N ARG A 236 -4.72 -17.46 5.33
CA ARG A 236 -5.00 -17.23 3.90
C ARG A 236 -3.77 -16.60 3.27
N ASN A 237 -3.19 -17.23 2.24
CA ASN A 237 -1.96 -16.79 1.57
C ASN A 237 -0.82 -16.48 2.55
N GLY A 238 -0.67 -17.30 3.60
CA GLY A 238 0.35 -17.12 4.64
C GLY A 238 0.05 -16.06 5.70
N VAL A 239 -1.09 -15.35 5.62
CA VAL A 239 -1.49 -14.33 6.58
C VAL A 239 -2.59 -14.88 7.51
N PRO A 240 -2.44 -14.78 8.84
CA PRO A 240 -3.48 -15.22 9.77
C PRO A 240 -4.66 -14.23 9.77
N VAL A 241 -5.88 -14.75 9.65
CA VAL A 241 -7.12 -13.98 9.63
C VAL A 241 -8.21 -14.68 10.44
N ILE A 242 -9.05 -13.90 11.12
CA ILE A 242 -10.25 -14.43 11.78
C ILE A 242 -11.31 -14.68 10.70
N ILE A 243 -11.88 -15.88 10.68
CA ILE A 243 -12.96 -16.26 9.78
C ILE A 243 -14.09 -16.92 10.58
N SER A 244 -15.30 -16.88 10.04
CA SER A 244 -16.40 -17.71 10.49
C SER A 244 -16.30 -19.10 9.86
N GLU A 245 -16.43 -20.14 10.67
CA GLU A 245 -16.67 -21.51 10.21
C GLU A 245 -18.16 -21.65 9.89
N ASN A 246 -18.44 -22.01 8.63
CA ASN A 246 -19.77 -22.45 8.20
C ASN A 246 -20.00 -23.89 8.63
#